data_AF-A0A0L8HL44-F1
#
_entry.id   AF-A0A0L8HL44-F1
#
_cell.length_a   1.000
_cell.length_b   1.000
_cell.length_c   1.000
_cell.angle_alpha   90.00
_cell.angle_beta   90.00
_cell.angle_gamma   90.00
#
_symmetry.space_group_name_H-M   'P 1'
#
loop_
_entity.id
_entity.type
_entity.pdbx_description
1 polymer ?
#
loop_
_entity_poly.entity_id
_entity_poly.type
_entity_poly.pdbx_seq_one_letter_code
_entity_poly.pdbx_strand_id
1 'polypeptide(L)'
;RGNPTMQANCVMALSGVVCAVNKFRSGQDSSSLGEEESGSAHMKHKQWLMLITDTVLSLWNVKYKTSGNNLLGLCQQRSQTDRAPASILCQASACLALPRLVSSQLSPETCGRLFEVLSMMTLSLPGKSNQPESPVLIFHNGLALGILISRLFEEHFVEVCGPKNMEEVWKSLDALEECALNDSFPNRSGCILGLTLALTSLCEDGKPESRQHLAEILDKLFSLLKNTDSSSDIFQVLCFAVATCSGSVFSANIINADTINSIFDYLKNLSEAHPQMCGVSLAVGSLCYSLNMLGHSSINKTTQTLCDSWTDCYLNEDTPTLERVSALGALMALIGSERSLINVQTIPSLCSNVVNPATIIQLVKTVLKSQEEVGIQCCSAWMLGHAYLANSTVSEVKSSVPTNYHYLDNKYIIRALVDFLLDQGKRGKN
;
A
#
# COMPACT_ATOMS: atom_id res chain seq x y z
N ARG A 1 -14.32 22.00 -5.20
CA ARG A 1 -15.74 22.04 -5.62
C ARG A 1 -16.15 20.88 -6.54
N GLY A 2 -15.20 20.11 -7.12
CA GLY A 2 -15.51 19.01 -8.05
C GLY A 2 -16.34 17.87 -7.44
N ASN A 3 -16.74 16.92 -8.31
CA ASN A 3 -17.46 15.72 -7.93
C ASN A 3 -16.65 14.84 -6.94
N PRO A 4 -17.26 13.83 -6.29
CA PRO A 4 -16.57 13.00 -5.28
C PRO A 4 -15.23 12.41 -5.77
N THR A 5 -15.18 11.92 -7.01
CA THR A 5 -13.96 11.38 -7.63
C THR A 5 -12.87 12.43 -7.77
N MET A 6 -13.21 13.64 -8.23
CA MET A 6 -12.26 14.73 -8.32
C MET A 6 -11.73 15.13 -6.95
N GLN A 7 -12.58 15.16 -5.93
CA GLN A 7 -12.16 15.48 -4.55
C GLN A 7 -11.15 14.45 -4.04
N ALA A 8 -11.46 13.16 -4.18
CA ALA A 8 -10.59 12.05 -3.81
C ALA A 8 -9.23 12.11 -4.55
N ASN A 9 -9.27 12.29 -5.87
CA ASN A 9 -8.07 12.41 -6.69
C ASN A 9 -7.21 13.61 -6.29
N CYS A 10 -7.82 14.75 -5.95
CA CYS A 10 -7.08 15.91 -5.46
C CYS A 10 -6.33 15.62 -4.15
N VAL A 11 -6.93 14.89 -3.23
CA VAL A 11 -6.29 14.51 -1.96
C VAL A 11 -5.12 13.57 -2.19
N MET A 12 -5.30 12.53 -3.02
CA MET A 12 -4.22 11.60 -3.37
C MET A 12 -3.08 12.30 -4.14
N ALA A 13 -3.41 13.20 -5.06
CA ALA A 13 -2.42 13.99 -5.78
C ALA A 13 -1.63 14.91 -4.82
N LEU A 14 -2.30 15.54 -3.85
CA LEU A 14 -1.64 16.37 -2.84
C LEU A 14 -0.68 15.54 -1.98
N SER A 15 -1.08 14.34 -1.55
CA SER A 15 -0.21 13.39 -0.85
C SER A 15 1.00 12.99 -1.70
N GLY A 16 0.80 12.73 -3.00
CA GLY A 16 1.86 12.44 -3.95
C GLY A 16 2.86 13.60 -4.12
N VAL A 17 2.37 14.84 -4.19
CA VAL A 17 3.21 16.05 -4.25
C VAL A 17 4.07 16.17 -2.98
N VAL A 18 3.48 15.98 -1.79
CA VAL A 18 4.26 15.98 -0.54
C VAL A 18 5.37 14.95 -0.57
N CYS A 19 5.08 13.72 -0.99
CA CYS A 19 6.09 12.67 -1.11
C CYS A 19 7.23 13.07 -2.08
N ALA A 20 6.89 13.61 -3.25
CA ALA A 20 7.87 14.04 -4.23
C ALA A 20 8.75 15.19 -3.71
N VAL A 21 8.15 16.18 -3.05
CA VAL A 21 8.88 17.33 -2.45
C VAL A 21 9.78 16.86 -1.31
N ASN A 22 9.31 15.99 -0.42
CA ASN A 22 10.12 15.48 0.69
C ASN A 22 11.30 14.64 0.17
N LYS A 23 11.07 13.80 -0.84
CA LYS A 23 12.14 13.05 -1.51
C LYS A 23 13.18 13.99 -2.12
N PHE A 24 12.74 15.05 -2.81
CA PHE A 24 13.65 16.06 -3.36
C PHE A 24 14.46 16.78 -2.28
N ARG A 25 13.80 17.24 -1.21
CA ARG A 25 14.43 17.94 -0.08
C ARG A 25 15.44 17.05 0.65
N SER A 26 15.12 15.78 0.88
CA SER A 26 16.05 14.81 1.50
C SER A 26 17.34 14.61 0.69
N GLY A 27 17.31 14.90 -0.62
CA GLY A 27 18.47 14.82 -1.49
C GLY A 27 19.34 16.08 -1.53
N GLN A 28 18.93 17.19 -0.90
CA GLN A 28 19.66 18.46 -0.89
C GLN A 28 20.82 18.47 0.11
N ASP A 29 21.81 19.33 -0.13
CA ASP A 29 22.89 19.58 0.82
C ASP A 29 22.49 20.60 1.90
N SER A 30 23.28 20.66 2.98
CA SER A 30 23.00 21.54 4.12
C SER A 30 23.02 23.03 3.76
N SER A 31 23.80 23.43 2.75
CA SER A 31 23.82 24.80 2.22
C SER A 31 22.50 25.18 1.56
N SER A 32 21.97 24.31 0.69
CA SER A 32 20.70 24.55 0.00
C SER A 32 19.52 24.60 0.99
N LEU A 33 19.53 23.72 1.99
CA LEU A 33 18.52 23.72 3.07
C LEU A 33 18.58 25.00 3.92
N GLY A 34 19.79 25.50 4.21
CA GLY A 34 19.97 26.74 4.95
C GLY A 34 19.47 27.98 4.19
N GLU A 35 19.71 28.04 2.88
CA GLU A 35 19.17 29.10 2.02
C GLU A 35 17.63 29.07 1.99
N GLU A 36 17.03 27.88 1.86
CA GLU A 36 15.57 27.68 1.88
C GLU A 36 14.93 28.18 3.18
N GLU A 37 15.54 27.91 4.34
CA GLU A 37 14.99 28.31 5.64
C GLU A 37 15.18 29.80 5.98
N SER A 38 16.15 30.44 5.34
CA SER A 38 16.46 31.87 5.49
C SER A 38 15.61 32.78 4.58
N GLY A 39 15.08 32.24 3.48
CA GLY A 39 14.24 32.98 2.53
C GLY A 39 12.90 33.39 3.13
N SER A 40 12.58 34.69 3.12
CA SER A 40 11.31 35.22 3.66
C SER A 40 10.17 35.30 2.63
N ALA A 41 10.46 35.03 1.35
CA ALA A 41 9.49 35.20 0.26
C ALA A 41 8.47 34.07 0.15
N HIS A 42 8.76 32.90 0.75
CA HIS A 42 7.94 31.69 0.62
C HIS A 42 7.63 31.06 1.97
N MET A 43 6.55 30.27 2.01
CA MET A 43 6.18 29.50 3.19
C MET A 43 7.26 28.46 3.49
N LYS A 44 7.67 28.36 4.76
CA LYS A 44 8.65 27.35 5.18
C LYS A 44 8.09 25.95 4.98
N HIS A 45 8.94 25.01 4.58
CA HIS A 45 8.55 23.63 4.33
C HIS A 45 7.77 22.98 5.48
N LYS A 46 8.24 23.11 6.73
CA LYS A 46 7.54 22.59 7.92
C LYS A 46 6.13 23.19 8.07
N GLN A 47 5.97 24.49 7.80
CA GLN A 47 4.67 25.16 7.85
C GLN A 47 3.74 24.68 6.73
N TRP A 48 4.28 24.45 5.53
CA TRP A 48 3.54 23.93 4.38
C TRP A 48 3.04 22.50 4.62
N LEU A 49 3.90 21.62 5.16
CA LEU A 49 3.52 20.27 5.54
C LEU A 49 2.43 20.24 6.61
N MET A 50 2.54 21.10 7.63
CA MET A 50 1.51 21.24 8.67
C MET A 50 0.18 21.72 8.09
N LEU A 51 0.20 22.71 7.20
CA LEU A 51 -1.00 23.22 6.50
C LEU A 51 -1.69 22.11 5.68
N ILE A 52 -0.91 21.31 4.95
CA ILE A 52 -1.44 20.19 4.18
C ILE A 52 -2.04 19.13 5.10
N THR A 53 -1.31 18.75 6.15
CA THR A 53 -1.75 17.72 7.10
C THR A 53 -3.05 18.13 7.79
N ASP A 54 -3.14 19.37 8.26
CA ASP A 54 -4.35 19.92 8.87
C ASP A 54 -5.52 19.98 7.87
N THR A 55 -5.25 20.29 6.59
CA THR A 55 -6.26 20.24 5.53
C THR A 55 -6.76 18.81 5.27
N VAL A 56 -5.87 17.82 5.23
CA VAL A 56 -6.27 16.43 5.00
C VAL A 56 -7.00 15.85 6.23
N LEU A 57 -6.56 16.18 7.44
CA LEU A 57 -7.25 15.82 8.68
C LEU A 57 -8.67 16.40 8.72
N SER A 58 -8.86 17.66 8.30
CA SER A 58 -10.20 18.25 8.25
C SER A 58 -11.09 17.63 7.17
N LEU A 59 -10.50 17.14 6.08
CA LEU A 59 -11.24 16.42 5.03
C LEU A 59 -11.67 15.04 5.48
N TRP A 60 -10.84 14.33 6.23
CA TRP A 60 -11.18 13.03 6.84
C TRP A 60 -12.22 13.19 7.95
N ASN A 61 -12.02 14.15 8.85
CA ASN A 61 -12.91 14.42 9.96
C ASN A 61 -13.24 15.91 10.08
N VAL A 62 -14.46 16.29 9.69
CA VAL A 62 -14.92 17.69 9.75
C VAL A 62 -14.90 18.29 11.16
N LYS A 63 -14.99 17.46 12.20
CA LYS A 63 -14.96 17.87 13.61
C LYS A 63 -13.53 18.15 14.11
N TYR A 64 -12.52 17.78 13.34
CA TYR A 64 -11.13 18.03 13.69
C TYR A 64 -10.84 19.54 13.78
N LYS A 65 -10.23 19.95 14.89
CA LYS A 65 -9.81 21.33 15.14
C LYS A 65 -8.37 21.48 14.67
N THR A 66 -8.16 22.27 13.62
CA THR A 66 -6.82 22.47 13.07
C THR A 66 -5.98 23.35 13.99
N SER A 67 -4.66 23.18 13.94
CA SER A 67 -3.74 23.93 14.81
C SER A 67 -3.59 25.40 14.41
N GLY A 68 -3.98 25.76 13.18
CA GLY A 68 -4.04 27.14 12.67
C GLY A 68 -5.36 27.48 11.97
N ASN A 69 -5.56 28.78 11.70
CA ASN A 69 -6.78 29.31 11.06
C ASN A 69 -6.83 29.10 9.54
N ASN A 70 -5.72 28.71 8.90
CA ASN A 70 -5.62 28.62 7.46
C ASN A 70 -5.71 27.17 6.99
N LEU A 71 -6.54 26.93 5.98
CA LEU A 71 -6.65 25.69 5.21
C LEU A 71 -6.40 26.01 3.74
N LEU A 72 -6.01 25.02 2.93
CA LEU A 72 -5.80 25.22 1.49
C LEU A 72 -7.10 25.53 0.71
N GLY A 73 -8.28 25.51 1.35
CA GLY A 73 -9.55 25.70 0.64
C GLY A 73 -9.99 24.46 -0.16
N LEU A 74 -9.32 23.33 0.02
CA LEU A 74 -9.57 22.11 -0.76
C LEU A 74 -10.96 21.57 -0.46
N CYS A 75 -11.67 21.13 -1.50
CA CYS A 75 -13.03 20.57 -1.38
C CYS A 75 -14.03 21.48 -0.63
N GLN A 76 -13.87 22.81 -0.73
CA GLN A 76 -14.69 23.82 -0.05
C GLN A 76 -14.41 23.99 1.46
N GLN A 77 -13.34 23.39 1.99
CA GLN A 77 -12.92 23.63 3.37
C GLN A 77 -12.02 24.86 3.46
N ARG A 78 -12.62 26.05 3.59
CA ARG A 78 -11.92 27.34 3.53
C ARG A 78 -11.45 27.86 4.88
N SER A 79 -12.19 27.61 5.95
CA SER A 79 -11.86 28.02 7.32
C SER A 79 -12.35 26.97 8.30
N GLN A 80 -12.05 27.09 9.60
CA GLN A 80 -12.61 26.18 10.61
C GLN A 80 -14.13 26.35 10.80
N THR A 81 -14.64 27.55 10.58
CA THR A 81 -16.03 27.96 10.88
C THR A 81 -17.01 27.75 9.73
N ASP A 82 -16.50 27.57 8.50
CA ASP A 82 -17.29 27.35 7.28
C ASP A 82 -16.84 26.05 6.60
N ARG A 83 -17.22 24.90 7.21
CA ARG A 83 -16.91 23.55 6.70
C ARG A 83 -18.14 22.68 6.64
N ALA A 84 -18.34 22.07 5.48
CA ALA A 84 -19.21 20.91 5.32
C ALA A 84 -18.38 19.62 5.34
N PRO A 85 -18.99 18.47 5.75
CA PRO A 85 -18.36 17.16 5.55
C PRO A 85 -18.00 16.97 4.08
N ALA A 86 -16.79 16.45 3.82
CA ALA A 86 -16.40 16.06 2.47
C ALA A 86 -17.20 14.83 2.02
N SER A 87 -17.20 14.53 0.71
CA SER A 87 -17.80 13.28 0.22
C SER A 87 -17.14 12.05 0.86
N ILE A 88 -17.87 10.93 0.97
CA ILE A 88 -17.35 9.68 1.56
C ILE A 88 -16.04 9.24 0.87
N LEU A 89 -15.99 9.33 -0.45
CA LEU A 89 -14.79 8.97 -1.22
C LEU A 89 -13.61 9.90 -0.89
N CYS A 90 -13.85 11.20 -0.72
CA CYS A 90 -12.83 12.15 -0.30
C CYS A 90 -12.34 11.87 1.13
N GLN A 91 -13.24 11.57 2.06
CA GLN A 91 -12.89 11.19 3.43
C GLN A 91 -12.05 9.90 3.46
N ALA A 92 -12.43 8.91 2.66
CA ALA A 92 -11.70 7.65 2.51
C ALA A 92 -10.28 7.86 1.93
N SER A 93 -10.15 8.67 0.88
CA SER A 93 -8.83 9.03 0.33
C SER A 93 -7.99 9.87 1.29
N ALA A 94 -8.60 10.77 2.05
CA ALA A 94 -7.91 11.53 3.09
C ALA A 94 -7.38 10.60 4.19
N CYS A 95 -8.19 9.65 4.63
CA CYS A 95 -7.79 8.62 5.58
C CYS A 95 -6.55 7.85 5.11
N LEU A 96 -6.52 7.40 3.84
CA LEU A 96 -5.36 6.68 3.27
C LEU A 96 -4.15 7.57 2.97
N ALA A 97 -4.35 8.87 2.76
CA ALA A 97 -3.27 9.82 2.50
C ALA A 97 -2.50 10.19 3.78
N LEU A 98 -3.19 10.21 4.93
CA LEU A 98 -2.62 10.65 6.21
C LEU A 98 -1.41 9.86 6.68
N PRO A 99 -1.38 8.51 6.63
CA PRO A 99 -0.24 7.73 7.07
C PRO A 99 1.09 8.21 6.48
N ARG A 100 1.10 8.46 5.16
CA ARG A 100 2.28 8.94 4.44
C ARG A 100 2.65 10.37 4.82
N LEU A 101 1.66 11.25 4.98
CA LEU A 101 1.90 12.65 5.34
C LEU A 101 2.53 12.77 6.72
N VAL A 102 1.99 12.03 7.68
CA VAL A 102 2.40 12.07 9.08
C VAL A 102 3.74 11.36 9.27
N SER A 103 3.95 10.19 8.66
CA SER A 103 5.25 9.49 8.74
C SER A 103 6.38 10.29 8.09
N SER A 104 6.10 11.04 7.02
CA SER A 104 7.12 11.88 6.36
C SER A 104 7.62 13.07 7.20
N GLN A 105 6.93 13.38 8.29
CA GLN A 105 7.30 14.44 9.23
C GLN A 105 7.95 13.89 10.49
N LEU A 106 8.31 12.61 10.54
CA LEU A 106 8.74 11.94 11.75
C LEU A 106 9.98 12.61 12.35
N SER A 107 9.83 13.14 13.57
CA SER A 107 10.89 13.75 14.36
C SER A 107 10.46 13.78 15.83
N PRO A 108 11.39 13.87 16.80
CA PRO A 108 11.06 14.02 18.22
C PRO A 108 10.02 15.12 18.53
N GLU A 109 10.04 16.22 17.78
CA GLU A 109 9.15 17.36 17.97
C GLU A 109 7.73 17.12 17.43
N THR A 110 7.58 16.24 16.45
CA THR A 110 6.31 15.99 15.73
C THR A 110 5.62 14.69 16.17
N CYS A 111 6.24 13.87 17.03
CA CYS A 111 5.64 12.62 17.51
C CYS A 111 4.25 12.85 18.17
N GLY A 112 4.01 14.02 18.77
CA GLY A 112 2.69 14.37 19.34
C GLY A 112 1.56 14.38 18.30
N ARG A 113 1.82 14.89 17.09
CA ARG A 113 0.85 14.88 15.98
C ARG A 113 0.63 13.46 15.47
N LEU A 114 1.70 12.66 15.41
CA LEU A 114 1.61 11.25 15.05
C LEU A 114 0.66 10.51 15.99
N PHE A 115 0.83 10.67 17.30
CA PHE A 115 -0.03 10.02 18.29
C PHE A 115 -1.48 10.50 18.26
N GLU A 116 -1.72 11.78 17.95
CA GLU A 116 -3.07 12.28 17.73
C GLU A 116 -3.74 11.54 16.55
N VAL A 117 -3.06 11.44 15.41
CA VAL A 117 -3.60 10.72 14.23
C VAL A 117 -3.79 9.24 14.52
N LEU A 118 -2.80 8.60 15.16
CA LEU A 118 -2.82 7.19 15.53
C LEU A 118 -4.00 6.89 16.48
N SER A 119 -4.20 7.71 17.50
CA SER A 119 -5.32 7.62 18.44
C SER A 119 -6.67 7.83 17.74
N MET A 120 -6.79 8.83 16.87
CA MET A 120 -8.01 9.07 16.08
C MET A 120 -8.37 7.88 15.19
N MET A 121 -7.40 7.27 14.52
CA MET A 121 -7.62 6.08 13.67
C MET A 121 -8.03 4.87 14.52
N THR A 122 -7.35 4.67 15.66
CA THR A 122 -7.66 3.59 16.62
C THR A 122 -9.10 3.70 17.15
N LEU A 123 -9.53 4.91 17.53
CA LEU A 123 -10.90 5.16 18.00
C LEU A 123 -11.97 5.04 16.89
N SER A 124 -11.56 5.02 15.62
CA SER A 124 -12.43 4.89 14.44
C SER A 124 -12.58 3.44 13.96
N LEU A 125 -11.94 2.47 14.63
CA LEU A 125 -12.08 1.05 14.35
C LEU A 125 -13.48 0.51 14.67
N PRO A 126 -13.89 -0.66 14.10
CA PRO A 126 -15.14 -1.31 14.44
C PRO A 126 -15.32 -1.49 15.96
N GLY A 127 -16.52 -1.17 16.47
CA GLY A 127 -16.88 -1.28 17.88
C GLY A 127 -16.31 -0.21 18.81
N LYS A 128 -15.52 0.74 18.29
CA LYS A 128 -14.93 1.83 19.08
C LYS A 128 -15.80 3.10 19.01
N SER A 129 -15.54 4.05 19.91
CA SER A 129 -16.42 5.20 20.18
C SER A 129 -16.64 6.15 19.00
N ASN A 130 -15.68 6.23 18.07
CA ASN A 130 -15.74 7.11 16.90
C ASN A 130 -15.92 6.32 15.59
N GLN A 131 -16.40 5.08 15.65
CA GLN A 131 -16.65 4.28 14.46
C GLN A 131 -17.54 5.06 13.46
N PRO A 132 -17.15 5.16 12.18
CA PRO A 132 -18.00 5.78 11.16
C PRO A 132 -19.18 4.88 10.78
N GLU A 133 -20.29 5.49 10.37
CA GLU A 133 -21.49 4.75 9.94
C GLU A 133 -21.29 4.04 8.59
N SER A 134 -20.45 4.58 7.72
CA SER A 134 -20.24 4.06 6.37
C SER A 134 -19.28 2.86 6.38
N PRO A 135 -19.65 1.68 5.83
CA PRO A 135 -18.76 0.54 5.67
C PRO A 135 -17.48 0.87 4.89
N VAL A 136 -17.58 1.78 3.91
CA VAL A 136 -16.42 2.27 3.15
C VAL A 136 -15.42 2.94 4.08
N LEU A 137 -15.87 3.80 4.99
CA LEU A 137 -14.98 4.46 5.93
C LEU A 137 -14.45 3.47 6.96
N ILE A 138 -15.25 2.52 7.44
CA ILE A 138 -14.78 1.46 8.36
C ILE A 138 -13.60 0.70 7.73
N PHE A 139 -13.76 0.27 6.48
CA PHE A 139 -12.69 -0.40 5.73
C PHE A 139 -11.43 0.47 5.64
N HIS A 140 -11.57 1.74 5.23
CA HIS A 140 -10.41 2.62 5.02
C HIS A 140 -9.72 3.00 6.33
N ASN A 141 -10.44 3.10 7.46
CA ASN A 141 -9.83 3.37 8.77
C ASN A 141 -8.95 2.21 9.25
N GLY A 142 -9.45 0.96 9.16
CA GLY A 142 -8.66 -0.22 9.49
C GLY A 142 -7.40 -0.33 8.63
N LEU A 143 -7.55 -0.10 7.31
CA LEU A 143 -6.43 -0.14 6.37
C LEU A 143 -5.42 0.98 6.63
N ALA A 144 -5.90 2.22 6.82
CA ALA A 144 -5.03 3.37 7.08
C ALA A 144 -4.24 3.23 8.37
N LEU A 145 -4.86 2.71 9.44
CA LEU A 145 -4.16 2.44 10.69
C LEU A 145 -3.01 1.45 10.48
N GLY A 146 -3.28 0.35 9.76
CA GLY A 146 -2.26 -0.62 9.40
C GLY A 146 -1.12 -0.04 8.56
N ILE A 147 -1.44 0.81 7.56
CA ILE A 147 -0.43 1.54 6.77
C ILE A 147 0.42 2.43 7.68
N LEU A 148 -0.19 3.15 8.63
CA LEU A 148 0.55 4.03 9.53
C LEU A 148 1.50 3.21 10.42
N ILE A 149 1.02 2.13 11.05
CA ILE A 149 1.84 1.27 11.89
C ILE A 149 2.99 0.65 11.08
N SER A 150 2.69 0.11 9.89
CA SER A 150 3.68 -0.39 8.93
C SER A 150 4.78 0.63 8.66
N ARG A 151 4.42 1.88 8.35
CA ARG A 151 5.39 2.96 8.15
C ARG A 151 6.25 3.26 9.38
N LEU A 152 5.70 3.17 10.58
CA LEU A 152 6.48 3.40 11.79
C LEU A 152 7.52 2.29 12.02
N PHE A 153 7.22 1.05 11.63
CA PHE A 153 8.22 -0.02 11.64
C PHE A 153 9.29 0.19 10.56
N GLU A 154 8.90 0.51 9.32
CA GLU A 154 9.83 0.79 8.20
C GLU A 154 10.78 1.97 8.48
N GLU A 155 10.29 3.04 9.10
CA GLU A 155 11.06 4.26 9.39
C GLU A 155 11.85 4.16 10.71
N HIS A 156 12.01 2.94 11.25
CA HIS A 156 12.71 2.66 12.51
C HIS A 156 12.31 3.62 13.64
N PHE A 157 11.00 3.77 13.88
CA PHE A 157 10.43 4.77 14.79
C PHE A 157 11.10 4.86 16.17
N VAL A 158 11.53 3.72 16.72
CA VAL A 158 12.24 3.64 18.01
C VAL A 158 13.56 4.42 17.99
N GLU A 159 14.28 4.43 16.87
CA GLU A 159 15.53 5.17 16.70
C GLU A 159 15.29 6.68 16.61
N VAL A 160 14.17 7.09 16.00
CA VAL A 160 13.84 8.50 15.77
C VAL A 160 13.15 9.16 16.96
N CYS A 161 12.09 8.53 17.50
CA CYS A 161 11.25 9.07 18.58
C CYS A 161 11.54 8.42 19.95
N GLY A 162 12.42 7.42 20.04
CA GLY A 162 12.79 6.74 21.28
C GLY A 162 11.85 5.59 21.70
N PRO A 163 12.31 4.65 22.55
CA PRO A 163 11.58 3.41 22.86
C PRO A 163 10.32 3.60 23.71
N LYS A 164 10.26 4.64 24.55
CA LYS A 164 9.07 4.91 25.40
C LYS A 164 7.82 5.18 24.58
N ASN A 165 8.01 5.75 23.39
CA ASN A 165 6.95 6.14 22.48
C ASN A 165 6.37 4.93 21.71
N MET A 166 7.06 3.78 21.74
CA MET A 166 6.64 2.57 21.03
C MET A 166 5.42 1.89 21.68
N GLU A 167 5.20 2.11 22.98
CA GLU A 167 4.05 1.54 23.70
C GLU A 167 2.71 1.95 23.06
N GLU A 168 2.61 3.20 22.57
CA GLU A 168 1.40 3.69 21.90
C GLU A 168 1.18 3.01 20.54
N VAL A 169 2.27 2.72 19.82
CA VAL A 169 2.22 1.99 18.54
C VAL A 169 1.72 0.56 18.76
N TRP A 170 2.22 -0.12 19.80
CA TRP A 170 1.75 -1.46 20.19
C TRP A 170 0.28 -1.48 20.60
N LYS A 171 -0.18 -0.50 21.41
CA LYS A 171 -1.61 -0.40 21.77
C LYS A 171 -2.52 -0.29 20.56
N SER A 172 -2.11 0.49 19.55
CA SER A 172 -2.85 0.62 18.30
C SER A 172 -2.81 -0.65 17.45
N LEU A 173 -1.69 -1.38 17.45
CA LEU A 173 -1.59 -2.69 16.81
C LEU A 173 -2.50 -3.71 17.49
N ASP A 174 -2.50 -3.80 18.81
CA ASP A 174 -3.37 -4.71 19.58
C ASP A 174 -4.86 -4.44 19.28
N ALA A 175 -5.24 -3.15 19.20
CA ALA A 175 -6.61 -2.78 18.85
C ALA A 175 -6.98 -3.16 17.41
N LEU A 176 -6.04 -3.03 16.47
CA LEU A 176 -6.23 -3.45 15.08
C LEU A 176 -6.36 -4.98 14.98
N GLU A 177 -5.56 -5.73 15.72
CA GLU A 177 -5.59 -7.19 15.82
C GLU A 177 -6.92 -7.69 16.38
N GLU A 178 -7.39 -7.10 17.48
CA GLU A 178 -8.69 -7.40 18.08
C GLU A 178 -9.80 -7.26 17.04
N CYS A 179 -9.81 -6.16 16.28
CA CYS A 179 -10.82 -5.92 15.23
C CYS A 179 -10.68 -6.86 14.03
N ALA A 180 -9.46 -7.24 13.64
CA ALA A 180 -9.19 -8.11 12.50
C ALA A 180 -9.56 -9.58 12.79
N LEU A 181 -9.27 -10.07 13.99
CA LEU A 181 -9.38 -11.49 14.34
C LEU A 181 -10.70 -11.87 15.01
N ASN A 182 -11.46 -10.91 15.55
CA ASN A 182 -12.72 -11.19 16.27
C ASN A 182 -13.93 -11.19 15.33
N ASP A 183 -14.64 -12.32 15.27
CA ASP A 183 -15.84 -12.54 14.44
C ASP A 183 -17.05 -11.68 14.83
N SER A 184 -16.99 -11.04 16.00
CA SER A 184 -18.06 -10.14 16.48
C SER A 184 -18.12 -8.81 15.73
N PHE A 185 -17.06 -8.43 15.01
CA PHE A 185 -16.99 -7.14 14.30
C PHE A 185 -17.33 -7.26 12.81
N PRO A 186 -18.36 -6.54 12.31
CA PRO A 186 -18.67 -6.51 10.89
C PRO A 186 -17.66 -5.64 10.11
N ASN A 187 -17.59 -5.84 8.78
CA ASN A 187 -16.79 -5.02 7.85
C ASN A 187 -15.29 -4.93 8.18
N ARG A 188 -14.72 -6.01 8.72
CA ARG A 188 -13.33 -6.08 9.18
C ARG A 188 -12.27 -6.30 8.09
N SER A 189 -12.65 -6.42 6.82
CA SER A 189 -11.70 -6.61 5.71
C SER A 189 -10.57 -5.58 5.69
N GLY A 190 -10.90 -4.32 5.99
CA GLY A 190 -9.90 -3.25 6.07
C GLY A 190 -8.91 -3.44 7.23
N CYS A 191 -9.40 -3.95 8.37
CA CYS A 191 -8.55 -4.27 9.53
C CYS A 191 -7.62 -5.46 9.23
N ILE A 192 -8.12 -6.50 8.54
CA ILE A 192 -7.30 -7.66 8.15
C ILE A 192 -6.18 -7.24 7.18
N LEU A 193 -6.50 -6.43 6.17
CA LEU A 193 -5.48 -5.89 5.26
C LEU A 193 -4.51 -4.95 5.97
N GLY A 194 -5.00 -4.07 6.85
CA GLY A 194 -4.16 -3.19 7.66
C GLY A 194 -3.20 -3.98 8.55
N LEU A 195 -3.70 -5.00 9.24
CA LEU A 195 -2.90 -5.90 10.06
C LEU A 195 -1.83 -6.60 9.22
N THR A 196 -2.19 -7.10 8.04
CA THR A 196 -1.25 -7.73 7.11
C THR A 196 -0.04 -6.82 6.83
N LEU A 197 -0.27 -5.53 6.53
CA LEU A 197 0.81 -4.57 6.26
C LEU A 197 1.68 -4.29 7.50
N ALA A 198 1.05 -4.18 8.67
CA ALA A 198 1.77 -3.98 9.92
C ALA A 198 2.69 -5.18 10.23
N LEU A 199 2.19 -6.42 10.07
CA LEU A 199 2.95 -7.64 10.32
C LEU A 199 4.10 -7.83 9.32
N THR A 200 3.89 -7.57 8.04
CA THR A 200 4.95 -7.70 7.02
C THR A 200 6.10 -6.74 7.29
N SER A 201 5.80 -5.54 7.80
CA SER A 201 6.82 -4.54 8.17
C SER A 201 7.50 -4.89 9.50
N LEU A 202 6.75 -5.43 10.47
CA LEU A 202 7.30 -5.87 11.76
C LEU A 202 8.32 -7.00 11.62
N CYS A 203 8.30 -7.76 10.52
CA CYS A 203 9.26 -8.83 10.24
C CYS A 203 10.73 -8.35 10.24
N GLU A 204 10.98 -7.06 9.98
CA GLU A 204 12.32 -6.47 9.99
C GLU A 204 12.84 -6.12 11.39
N ASP A 205 11.98 -6.06 12.41
CA ASP A 205 12.36 -5.62 13.77
C ASP A 205 13.34 -6.60 14.45
N GLY A 206 13.32 -7.88 14.06
CA GLY A 206 14.28 -8.90 14.49
C GLY A 206 14.23 -9.30 15.98
N LYS A 207 13.52 -8.55 16.84
CA LYS A 207 13.41 -8.82 18.28
C LYS A 207 12.70 -10.14 18.58
N PRO A 208 13.14 -10.91 19.59
CA PRO A 208 12.51 -12.19 19.95
C PRO A 208 11.00 -12.07 20.20
N GLU A 209 10.56 -11.02 20.90
CA GLU A 209 9.15 -10.78 21.22
C GLU A 209 8.33 -10.54 19.95
N SER A 210 8.83 -9.70 19.04
CA SER A 210 8.21 -9.43 17.74
C SER A 210 8.13 -10.69 16.89
N ARG A 211 9.18 -11.54 16.90
CA ARG A 211 9.19 -12.82 16.17
C ARG A 211 8.17 -13.82 16.71
N GLN A 212 8.06 -13.93 18.03
CA GLN A 212 7.05 -14.78 18.67
C GLN A 212 5.65 -14.30 18.31
N HIS A 213 5.39 -13.00 18.45
CA HIS A 213 4.11 -12.38 18.11
C HIS A 213 3.71 -12.65 16.65
N LEU A 214 4.64 -12.48 15.70
CA LEU A 214 4.42 -12.75 14.28
C LEU A 214 4.01 -14.21 14.00
N ALA A 215 4.66 -15.18 14.64
CA ALA A 215 4.31 -16.59 14.50
C ALA A 215 2.89 -16.87 15.03
N GLU A 216 2.57 -16.36 16.22
CA GLU A 216 1.26 -16.54 16.85
C GLU A 216 0.12 -15.92 16.04
N ILE A 217 0.31 -14.72 15.50
CA ILE A 217 -0.72 -14.05 14.68
C ILE A 217 -0.88 -14.74 13.33
N LEU A 218 0.20 -15.24 12.70
CA LEU A 218 0.10 -16.03 11.48
C LEU A 218 -0.72 -17.31 11.70
N ASP A 219 -0.48 -18.02 12.81
CA ASP A 219 -1.24 -19.22 13.15
C ASP A 219 -2.73 -18.91 13.39
N LYS A 220 -3.05 -17.77 14.04
CA LYS A 220 -4.43 -17.30 14.21
C LYS A 220 -5.08 -16.95 12.88
N LEU A 221 -4.41 -16.22 11.99
CA LEU A 221 -4.92 -15.88 10.65
C LEU A 221 -5.17 -17.13 9.81
N PHE A 222 -4.26 -18.10 9.85
CA PHE A 222 -4.41 -19.33 9.10
C PHE A 222 -5.54 -20.22 9.65
N SER A 223 -5.69 -20.27 10.97
CA SER A 223 -6.81 -20.95 11.62
C SER A 223 -8.14 -20.29 11.29
N LEU A 224 -8.19 -18.94 11.29
CA LEU A 224 -9.37 -18.18 10.91
C LEU A 224 -9.75 -18.45 9.45
N LEU A 225 -8.78 -18.47 8.53
CA LEU A 225 -9.02 -18.83 7.12
C LEU A 225 -9.63 -20.23 6.98
N LYS A 226 -9.12 -21.23 7.72
CA LYS A 226 -9.66 -22.60 7.68
C LYS A 226 -11.10 -22.71 8.16
N ASN A 227 -11.50 -21.83 9.07
CA ASN A 227 -12.84 -21.83 9.66
C ASN A 227 -13.81 -20.88 8.93
N THR A 228 -13.33 -20.11 7.95
CA THR A 228 -14.15 -19.15 7.20
C THR A 228 -14.70 -19.79 5.93
N ASP A 229 -16.02 -19.67 5.72
CA ASP A 229 -16.68 -20.16 4.52
C ASP A 229 -16.30 -19.32 3.28
N SER A 230 -16.16 -19.98 2.12
CA SER A 230 -15.79 -19.35 0.85
C SER A 230 -16.77 -18.25 0.38
N SER A 231 -18.02 -18.27 0.84
CA SER A 231 -19.03 -17.25 0.57
C SER A 231 -18.89 -15.99 1.41
N SER A 232 -18.04 -16.01 2.44
CA SER A 232 -17.77 -14.85 3.30
C SER A 232 -17.05 -13.75 2.53
N ASP A 233 -17.45 -12.50 2.79
CA ASP A 233 -16.86 -11.28 2.23
C ASP A 233 -15.37 -11.09 2.58
N ILE A 234 -14.91 -11.70 3.67
CA ILE A 234 -13.51 -11.66 4.11
C ILE A 234 -12.66 -12.83 3.60
N PHE A 235 -13.24 -13.86 3.00
CA PHE A 235 -12.53 -15.10 2.68
C PHE A 235 -11.32 -14.87 1.76
N GLN A 236 -11.55 -14.13 0.66
CA GLN A 236 -10.49 -13.76 -0.28
C GLN A 236 -9.42 -12.86 0.37
N VAL A 237 -9.84 -12.00 1.30
CA VAL A 237 -8.95 -11.11 2.05
C VAL A 237 -8.05 -11.90 2.99
N LEU A 238 -8.59 -12.93 3.66
CA LEU A 238 -7.83 -13.83 4.52
C LEU A 238 -6.83 -14.68 3.72
N CYS A 239 -7.21 -15.17 2.53
CA CYS A 239 -6.28 -15.87 1.64
C CYS A 239 -5.05 -15.00 1.34
N PHE A 240 -5.31 -13.75 0.93
CA PHE A 240 -4.25 -12.79 0.62
C PHE A 240 -3.39 -12.43 1.86
N ALA A 241 -4.03 -12.20 3.01
CA ALA A 241 -3.35 -11.91 4.27
C ALA A 241 -2.42 -13.05 4.70
N VAL A 242 -2.92 -14.29 4.69
CA VAL A 242 -2.14 -15.49 5.04
C VAL A 242 -0.98 -15.65 4.07
N ALA A 243 -1.19 -15.57 2.76
CA ALA A 243 -0.09 -15.69 1.78
C ALA A 243 1.01 -14.66 1.99
N THR A 244 0.62 -13.39 2.13
CA THR A 244 1.54 -12.25 2.25
C THR A 244 2.33 -12.28 3.56
N CYS A 245 1.65 -12.57 4.68
CA CYS A 245 2.31 -12.75 5.97
C CYS A 245 3.25 -13.95 5.94
N SER A 246 2.81 -15.09 5.39
CA SER A 246 3.62 -16.31 5.33
C SER A 246 4.91 -16.11 4.55
N GLY A 247 4.86 -15.43 3.40
CA GLY A 247 6.06 -15.10 2.63
C GLY A 247 7.05 -14.23 3.41
N SER A 248 6.55 -13.22 4.13
CA SER A 248 7.39 -12.29 4.92
C SER A 248 7.98 -12.95 6.18
N VAL A 249 7.17 -13.71 6.91
CA VAL A 249 7.56 -14.45 8.12
C VAL A 249 8.56 -15.57 7.77
N PHE A 250 8.39 -16.22 6.61
CA PHE A 250 9.37 -17.18 6.09
C PHE A 250 10.68 -16.47 5.68
N SER A 251 10.60 -15.32 4.99
CA SER A 251 11.79 -14.50 4.67
C SER A 251 12.57 -14.10 5.93
N ALA A 252 11.88 -13.84 7.04
CA ALA A 252 12.48 -13.51 8.34
C ALA A 252 12.99 -14.74 9.13
N ASN A 253 12.94 -15.94 8.55
CA ASN A 253 13.31 -17.22 9.19
C ASN A 253 12.55 -17.47 10.51
N ILE A 254 11.28 -17.08 10.59
CA ILE A 254 10.44 -17.29 11.78
C ILE A 254 9.71 -18.63 11.70
N ILE A 255 9.26 -19.03 10.51
CA ILE A 255 8.67 -20.35 10.23
C ILE A 255 9.62 -21.21 9.38
N ASN A 256 9.39 -22.52 9.39
CA ASN A 256 10.20 -23.48 8.65
C ASN A 256 9.60 -23.84 7.27
N ALA A 257 10.35 -24.62 6.50
CA ALA A 257 9.97 -25.08 5.17
C ALA A 257 8.69 -25.95 5.17
N ASP A 258 8.46 -26.75 6.20
CA ASP A 258 7.29 -27.64 6.29
C ASP A 258 6.00 -26.84 6.49
N THR A 259 6.03 -25.84 7.39
CA THR A 259 4.90 -24.95 7.65
C THR A 259 4.54 -24.16 6.39
N ILE A 260 5.53 -23.58 5.70
CA ILE A 260 5.26 -22.76 4.51
C ILE A 260 4.74 -23.60 3.33
N ASN A 261 5.24 -24.84 3.17
CA ASN A 261 4.71 -25.78 2.18
C ASN A 261 3.26 -26.17 2.50
N SER A 262 2.93 -26.41 3.77
CA SER A 262 1.55 -26.73 4.17
C SER A 262 0.58 -25.58 3.89
N ILE A 263 0.98 -24.34 4.15
CA ILE A 263 0.19 -23.16 3.82
C ILE A 263 0.03 -23.01 2.30
N PHE A 264 1.12 -23.19 1.56
CA PHE A 264 1.11 -23.13 0.09
C PHE A 264 0.16 -24.16 -0.52
N ASP A 265 0.24 -25.42 -0.10
CA ASP A 265 -0.62 -26.50 -0.59
C ASP A 265 -2.09 -26.23 -0.27
N TYR A 266 -2.38 -25.71 0.93
CA TYR A 266 -3.73 -25.33 1.31
C TYR A 266 -4.30 -24.23 0.39
N LEU A 267 -3.56 -23.14 0.19
CA LEU A 267 -3.99 -22.03 -0.68
C LEU A 267 -4.10 -22.46 -2.15
N LYS A 268 -3.19 -23.32 -2.62
CA LYS A 268 -3.25 -23.91 -3.96
C LYS A 268 -4.55 -24.68 -4.16
N ASN A 269 -4.91 -25.56 -3.23
CA ASN A 269 -6.15 -26.33 -3.30
C ASN A 269 -7.39 -25.42 -3.30
N LEU A 270 -7.36 -24.31 -2.55
CA LEU A 270 -8.43 -23.32 -2.58
C LEU A 270 -8.54 -22.61 -3.95
N SER A 271 -7.42 -22.27 -4.59
CA SER A 271 -7.41 -21.65 -5.92
C SER A 271 -7.98 -22.58 -6.99
N GLU A 272 -7.68 -23.88 -6.90
CA GLU A 272 -8.25 -24.90 -7.78
C GLU A 272 -9.75 -25.11 -7.55
N ALA A 273 -10.21 -25.06 -6.29
CA ALA A 273 -11.62 -25.19 -5.94
C ALA A 273 -12.46 -23.94 -6.30
N HIS A 274 -11.83 -22.77 -6.35
CA HIS A 274 -12.48 -21.48 -6.56
C HIS A 274 -11.81 -20.64 -7.65
N PRO A 275 -11.77 -21.10 -8.92
CA PRO A 275 -10.96 -20.49 -9.97
C PRO A 275 -11.40 -19.05 -10.33
N GLN A 276 -12.65 -18.68 -10.04
CA GLN A 276 -13.20 -17.33 -10.27
C GLN A 276 -12.92 -16.33 -9.13
N MET A 277 -12.33 -16.77 -8.00
CA MET A 277 -12.02 -15.88 -6.87
C MET A 277 -10.62 -15.28 -7.02
N CYS A 278 -10.57 -14.09 -7.63
CA CYS A 278 -9.31 -13.39 -7.93
C CYS A 278 -8.40 -13.22 -6.70
N GLY A 279 -8.94 -12.95 -5.50
CA GLY A 279 -8.12 -12.79 -4.30
C GLY A 279 -7.43 -14.08 -3.85
N VAL A 280 -8.00 -15.26 -4.14
CA VAL A 280 -7.37 -16.55 -3.84
C VAL A 280 -6.21 -16.81 -4.80
N SER A 281 -6.43 -16.61 -6.10
CA SER A 281 -5.38 -16.80 -7.11
C SER A 281 -4.24 -15.78 -6.96
N LEU A 282 -4.57 -14.53 -6.60
CA LEU A 282 -3.60 -13.50 -6.24
C LEU A 282 -2.74 -13.92 -5.04
N ALA A 283 -3.35 -14.52 -4.02
CA ALA A 283 -2.66 -15.02 -2.84
C ALA A 283 -1.64 -16.12 -3.20
N VAL A 284 -2.05 -17.11 -4.01
CA VAL A 284 -1.15 -18.18 -4.48
C VAL A 284 -0.02 -17.61 -5.34
N GLY A 285 -0.32 -16.72 -6.29
CA GLY A 285 0.69 -16.07 -7.12
C GLY A 285 1.71 -15.26 -6.30
N SER A 286 1.24 -14.54 -5.28
CA SER A 286 2.07 -13.74 -4.38
C SER A 286 3.00 -14.60 -3.51
N LEU A 287 2.50 -15.73 -3.00
CA LEU A 287 3.31 -16.67 -2.23
C LEU A 287 4.33 -17.39 -3.11
N CYS A 288 3.94 -17.83 -4.33
CA CYS A 288 4.87 -18.36 -5.34
C CYS A 288 6.00 -17.37 -5.63
N TYR A 289 5.68 -16.10 -5.88
CA TYR A 289 6.68 -15.06 -6.10
C TYR A 289 7.64 -14.97 -4.91
N SER A 290 7.11 -14.85 -3.70
CA SER A 290 7.92 -14.72 -2.47
C SER A 290 8.89 -15.89 -2.30
N LEU A 291 8.40 -17.11 -2.46
CA LEU A 291 9.17 -18.34 -2.31
C LEU A 291 10.24 -18.50 -3.41
N ASN A 292 9.93 -18.13 -4.65
CA ASN A 292 10.91 -18.13 -5.74
C ASN A 292 12.03 -17.12 -5.49
N MET A 293 11.70 -15.93 -4.96
CA MET A 293 12.69 -14.90 -4.61
C MET A 293 13.57 -15.32 -3.41
N LEU A 294 13.08 -16.23 -2.57
CA LEU A 294 13.83 -16.84 -1.46
C LEU A 294 14.60 -18.10 -1.87
N GLY A 295 14.51 -18.54 -3.13
CA GLY A 295 15.18 -19.74 -3.64
C GLY A 295 14.60 -21.06 -3.13
N HIS A 296 13.32 -21.07 -2.72
CA HIS A 296 12.64 -22.25 -2.21
C HIS A 296 12.26 -23.21 -3.35
N SER A 297 13.17 -24.13 -3.71
CA SER A 297 13.07 -24.90 -4.95
C SER A 297 11.92 -25.92 -5.02
N SER A 298 11.30 -26.29 -3.89
CA SER A 298 10.25 -27.33 -3.88
C SER A 298 9.01 -26.92 -4.67
N ILE A 299 8.77 -25.62 -4.81
CA ILE A 299 7.60 -25.10 -5.52
C ILE A 299 7.84 -24.86 -7.01
N ASN A 300 9.09 -24.86 -7.50
CA ASN A 300 9.42 -24.41 -8.87
C ASN A 300 8.60 -25.12 -9.96
N LYS A 301 8.50 -26.45 -9.87
CA LYS A 301 7.71 -27.24 -10.82
C LYS A 301 6.23 -26.86 -10.77
N THR A 302 5.69 -26.73 -9.57
CA THR A 302 4.30 -26.34 -9.34
C THR A 302 4.02 -24.93 -9.84
N THR A 303 4.93 -23.98 -9.60
CA THR A 303 4.82 -22.62 -10.10
C THR A 303 4.82 -22.57 -11.63
N GLN A 304 5.68 -23.34 -12.29
CA GLN A 304 5.65 -23.43 -13.76
C GLN A 304 4.29 -23.96 -14.24
N THR A 305 3.80 -25.06 -13.66
CA THR A 305 2.50 -25.64 -14.03
C THR A 305 1.34 -24.66 -13.81
N LEU A 306 1.34 -23.92 -12.69
CA LEU A 306 0.34 -22.88 -12.43
C LEU A 306 0.43 -21.73 -13.45
N CYS A 307 1.65 -21.29 -13.78
CA CYS A 307 1.88 -20.23 -14.77
C CYS A 307 1.34 -20.63 -16.15
N ASP A 308 1.60 -21.87 -16.58
CA ASP A 308 1.11 -22.39 -17.86
C ASP A 308 -0.42 -22.47 -17.86
N SER A 309 -1.01 -23.05 -16.80
CA SER A 309 -2.47 -23.17 -16.65
C SER A 309 -3.18 -21.82 -16.63
N TRP A 310 -2.64 -20.82 -15.91
CA TRP A 310 -3.22 -19.47 -15.87
C TRP A 310 -3.04 -18.73 -17.18
N THR A 311 -1.95 -18.99 -17.92
CA THR A 311 -1.74 -18.43 -19.26
C THR A 311 -2.79 -18.94 -20.24
N ASP A 312 -3.02 -20.25 -20.26
CA ASP A 312 -4.03 -20.89 -21.10
C ASP A 312 -5.43 -20.37 -20.75
N CYS A 313 -5.74 -20.31 -19.46
CA CYS A 313 -7.00 -19.75 -18.96
C CYS A 313 -7.22 -18.29 -19.40
N TYR A 314 -6.20 -17.43 -19.26
CA TYR A 314 -6.32 -16.00 -19.60
C TYR A 314 -6.54 -15.77 -21.10
N LEU A 315 -5.90 -16.59 -21.94
CA LEU A 315 -5.99 -16.50 -23.40
C LEU A 315 -7.25 -17.11 -23.98
N ASN A 316 -7.84 -18.10 -23.32
CA ASN A 316 -9.02 -18.78 -23.83
C ASN A 316 -10.28 -17.91 -23.68
N GLU A 317 -10.86 -17.49 -24.81
CA GLU A 317 -12.06 -16.66 -24.87
C GLU A 317 -13.32 -17.41 -24.36
N ASP A 318 -13.32 -18.74 -24.40
CA ASP A 318 -14.41 -19.57 -23.87
C ASP A 318 -14.41 -19.65 -22.32
N THR A 319 -13.32 -19.24 -21.67
CA THR A 319 -13.21 -19.27 -20.21
C THR A 319 -14.02 -18.13 -19.58
N PRO A 320 -14.78 -18.38 -18.49
CA PRO A 320 -15.57 -17.35 -17.83
C PRO A 320 -14.75 -16.09 -17.49
N THR A 321 -15.31 -14.90 -17.73
CA THR A 321 -14.60 -13.62 -17.57
C THR A 321 -13.95 -13.46 -16.19
N LEU A 322 -14.64 -13.84 -15.11
CA LEU A 322 -14.10 -13.73 -13.74
C LEU A 322 -12.90 -14.66 -13.51
N GLU A 323 -12.90 -15.83 -14.13
CA GLU A 323 -11.78 -16.78 -14.08
C GLU A 323 -10.58 -16.24 -14.85
N ARG A 324 -10.81 -15.61 -16.01
CA ARG A 324 -9.75 -14.93 -16.76
C ARG A 324 -9.14 -13.76 -16.01
N VAL A 325 -9.96 -12.96 -15.30
CA VAL A 325 -9.49 -11.88 -14.43
C VAL A 325 -8.70 -12.44 -13.24
N SER A 326 -9.13 -13.56 -12.67
CA SER A 326 -8.44 -14.28 -11.60
C SER A 326 -7.06 -14.80 -12.05
N ALA A 327 -6.99 -15.42 -13.24
CA ALA A 327 -5.76 -15.89 -13.86
C ALA A 327 -4.80 -14.73 -14.18
N LEU A 328 -5.31 -13.63 -14.75
CA LEU A 328 -4.53 -12.39 -14.93
C LEU A 328 -3.92 -11.93 -13.61
N GLY A 329 -4.72 -11.91 -12.53
CA GLY A 329 -4.25 -11.50 -11.22
C GLY A 329 -3.11 -12.36 -10.69
N ALA A 330 -3.24 -13.68 -10.85
CA ALA A 330 -2.21 -14.63 -10.45
C ALA A 330 -0.91 -14.49 -11.26
N LEU A 331 -1.01 -14.33 -12.59
CA LEU A 331 0.13 -14.12 -13.48
C LEU A 331 0.88 -12.82 -13.14
N MET A 332 0.17 -11.75 -12.81
CA MET A 332 0.77 -10.49 -12.42
C MET A 332 1.44 -10.57 -11.05
N ALA A 333 0.84 -11.30 -10.09
CA ALA A 333 1.47 -11.56 -8.81
C ALA A 333 2.74 -12.41 -8.92
N LEU A 334 2.79 -13.40 -9.82
CA LEU A 334 3.98 -14.22 -10.09
C LEU A 334 5.21 -13.40 -10.51
N ILE A 335 5.00 -12.22 -11.10
CA ILE A 335 6.07 -11.32 -11.53
C ILE A 335 6.31 -10.17 -10.53
N GLY A 336 5.70 -10.26 -9.34
CA GLY A 336 5.90 -9.32 -8.25
C GLY A 336 5.11 -8.02 -8.38
N SER A 337 3.90 -8.04 -8.97
CA SER A 337 3.03 -6.85 -9.00
C SER A 337 2.70 -6.32 -7.60
N GLU A 338 2.65 -7.21 -6.60
CA GLU A 338 2.33 -6.87 -5.20
C GLU A 338 3.56 -6.71 -4.31
N ARG A 339 4.78 -6.74 -4.86
CA ARG A 339 6.01 -6.77 -4.05
C ARG A 339 6.23 -5.53 -3.16
N SER A 340 5.55 -4.42 -3.43
CA SER A 340 5.57 -3.26 -2.53
C SER A 340 4.84 -3.51 -1.21
N LEU A 341 4.05 -4.58 -1.11
CA LEU A 341 3.34 -5.02 0.10
C LEU A 341 4.04 -6.19 0.79
N ILE A 342 4.87 -6.94 0.05
CA ILE A 342 5.56 -8.13 0.53
C ILE A 342 7.04 -7.78 0.73
N ASN A 343 7.47 -7.68 1.97
CA ASN A 343 8.85 -7.37 2.29
C ASN A 343 9.69 -8.66 2.30
N VAL A 344 10.04 -9.14 1.10
CA VAL A 344 10.93 -10.29 0.93
C VAL A 344 12.34 -9.79 0.68
N GLN A 345 13.27 -10.12 1.57
CA GLN A 345 14.68 -9.82 1.36
C GLN A 345 15.25 -10.74 0.29
N THR A 346 15.30 -10.22 -0.94
CA THR A 346 15.76 -10.97 -2.11
C THR A 346 17.27 -11.13 -2.07
N ILE A 347 17.76 -12.36 -2.15
CA ILE A 347 19.19 -12.63 -2.34
C ILE A 347 19.38 -13.01 -3.82
N PRO A 348 19.97 -12.15 -4.67
CA PRO A 348 19.97 -12.35 -6.13
C PRO A 348 20.53 -13.70 -6.60
N SER A 349 21.47 -14.28 -5.84
CA SER A 349 22.05 -15.60 -6.15
C SER A 349 21.13 -16.79 -5.85
N LEU A 350 20.07 -16.58 -5.08
CA LEU A 350 19.10 -17.62 -4.71
C LEU A 350 17.80 -17.51 -5.53
N CYS A 351 17.53 -16.37 -6.15
CA CYS A 351 16.32 -16.15 -6.93
C CYS A 351 16.16 -17.19 -8.05
N SER A 352 14.99 -17.83 -8.09
CA SER A 352 14.64 -18.74 -9.17
C SER A 352 13.91 -18.02 -10.31
N ASN A 353 14.47 -18.08 -11.53
CA ASN A 353 13.87 -17.50 -12.74
C ASN A 353 12.84 -18.44 -13.38
N VAL A 354 11.93 -19.03 -12.58
CA VAL A 354 10.89 -19.94 -13.09
C VAL A 354 9.98 -19.23 -14.08
N VAL A 355 9.53 -18.02 -13.74
CA VAL A 355 8.63 -17.21 -14.56
C VAL A 355 9.39 -16.02 -15.12
N ASN A 356 9.32 -15.81 -16.44
CA ASN A 356 9.92 -14.65 -17.10
C ASN A 356 8.94 -13.47 -17.11
N PRO A 357 9.22 -12.35 -16.39
CA PRO A 357 8.33 -11.20 -16.36
C PRO A 357 8.03 -10.59 -17.73
N ALA A 358 9.00 -10.61 -18.65
CA ALA A 358 8.81 -10.05 -19.98
C ALA A 358 7.73 -10.81 -20.76
N THR A 359 7.67 -12.14 -20.63
CA THR A 359 6.68 -12.98 -21.30
C THR A 359 5.27 -12.64 -20.81
N ILE A 360 5.08 -12.52 -19.49
CA ILE A 360 3.79 -12.17 -18.89
C ILE A 360 3.36 -10.75 -19.31
N ILE A 361 4.27 -9.78 -19.30
CA ILE A 361 3.96 -8.42 -19.73
C ILE A 361 3.55 -8.39 -21.22
N GLN A 362 4.21 -9.17 -22.09
CA GLN A 362 3.82 -9.26 -23.50
C GLN A 362 2.46 -9.92 -23.68
N LEU A 363 2.17 -10.99 -22.92
CA LEU A 363 0.87 -11.65 -22.89
C LEU A 363 -0.26 -10.67 -22.56
N VAL A 364 -0.11 -9.91 -21.48
CA VAL A 364 -1.10 -8.91 -21.04
C VAL A 364 -1.29 -7.81 -22.09
N LYS A 365 -0.21 -7.38 -22.75
CA LYS A 365 -0.26 -6.40 -23.85
C LYS A 365 -0.99 -6.93 -25.09
N THR A 366 -1.00 -8.23 -25.35
CA THR A 366 -1.75 -8.83 -26.47
C THR A 366 -3.24 -8.67 -26.26
N VAL A 367 -3.74 -8.98 -25.06
CA VAL A 367 -5.17 -8.83 -24.73
C VAL A 367 -5.60 -7.36 -24.72
N LEU A 368 -4.73 -6.43 -24.32
CA LEU A 368 -5.01 -4.99 -24.44
C LEU A 368 -5.25 -4.51 -25.87
N LYS A 369 -4.79 -5.27 -26.88
CA LYS A 369 -4.97 -4.95 -28.30
C LYS A 369 -6.18 -5.66 -28.92
N SER A 370 -6.84 -6.57 -28.22
CA SER A 370 -8.08 -7.18 -28.71
C SER A 370 -9.19 -6.11 -28.78
N GLN A 371 -10.31 -6.37 -29.47
CA GLN A 371 -11.43 -5.42 -29.52
C GLN A 371 -12.67 -5.90 -28.78
N GLU A 372 -12.64 -7.12 -28.22
CA GLU A 372 -13.87 -7.85 -27.90
C GLU A 372 -14.26 -7.77 -26.42
N GLU A 373 -13.33 -7.45 -25.51
CA GLU A 373 -13.58 -7.53 -24.06
C GLU A 373 -13.01 -6.36 -23.24
N VAL A 374 -13.74 -5.24 -23.24
CA VAL A 374 -13.36 -4.00 -22.53
C VAL A 374 -13.13 -4.22 -21.03
N GLY A 375 -13.87 -5.13 -20.39
CA GLY A 375 -13.72 -5.44 -18.96
C GLY A 375 -12.34 -5.99 -18.62
N ILE A 376 -11.91 -7.05 -19.33
CA ILE A 376 -10.58 -7.65 -19.13
C ILE A 376 -9.49 -6.64 -19.50
N GLN A 377 -9.66 -5.88 -20.59
CA GLN A 377 -8.70 -4.85 -20.98
C GLN A 377 -8.48 -3.79 -19.89
N CYS A 378 -9.56 -3.32 -19.26
CA CYS A 378 -9.47 -2.38 -18.15
C CYS A 378 -8.68 -2.99 -16.98
N CYS A 379 -8.95 -4.25 -16.62
CA CYS A 379 -8.19 -4.97 -15.60
C CYS A 379 -6.71 -5.10 -15.98
N SER A 380 -6.41 -5.54 -17.20
CA SER A 380 -5.05 -5.69 -17.74
C SER A 380 -4.27 -4.38 -17.68
N ALA A 381 -4.88 -3.25 -18.07
CA ALA A 381 -4.25 -1.94 -18.01
C ALA A 381 -3.94 -1.54 -16.57
N TRP A 382 -4.87 -1.78 -15.64
CA TRP A 382 -4.69 -1.47 -14.23
C TRP A 382 -3.57 -2.30 -13.60
N MET A 383 -3.52 -3.60 -13.85
CA MET A 383 -2.47 -4.49 -13.31
C MET A 383 -1.09 -4.18 -13.88
N LEU A 384 -0.98 -3.77 -15.15
CA LEU A 384 0.30 -3.27 -15.68
C LEU A 384 0.76 -2.01 -14.95
N GLY A 385 -0.16 -1.12 -14.58
CA GLY A 385 0.13 0.04 -13.74
C GLY A 385 0.70 -0.35 -12.38
N HIS A 386 0.10 -1.34 -11.71
CA HIS A 386 0.61 -1.88 -10.45
C HIS A 386 1.98 -2.51 -10.59
N ALA A 387 2.18 -3.37 -11.59
CA ALA A 387 3.49 -3.97 -11.84
C ALA A 387 4.56 -2.92 -12.15
N TYR A 388 4.22 -1.86 -12.89
CA TYR A 388 5.12 -0.74 -13.09
C TYR A 388 5.46 -0.04 -11.78
N LEU A 389 4.46 0.29 -10.96
CA LEU A 389 4.66 0.94 -9.66
C LEU A 389 5.54 0.10 -8.73
N ALA A 390 5.25 -1.20 -8.61
CA ALA A 390 6.06 -2.16 -7.87
C ALA A 390 7.50 -2.17 -8.37
N ASN A 391 7.71 -2.14 -9.70
CA ASN A 391 9.05 -2.18 -10.29
C ASN A 391 9.83 -0.86 -10.22
N SER A 392 9.15 0.28 -10.23
CA SER A 392 9.74 1.63 -10.19
C SER A 392 9.91 2.20 -8.78
N THR A 393 9.37 1.55 -7.75
CA THR A 393 9.50 1.98 -6.34
C THR A 393 10.81 1.55 -5.68
N VAL A 394 11.68 0.80 -6.37
CA VAL A 394 13.06 0.58 -5.92
C VAL A 394 13.77 1.92 -5.86
N SER A 395 14.47 2.18 -4.76
CA SER A 395 15.25 3.39 -4.53
C SER A 395 16.14 3.73 -5.74
N GLU A 396 15.63 4.60 -6.60
CA GLU A 396 16.43 5.26 -7.61
C GLU A 396 17.55 6.02 -6.91
N VAL A 397 18.79 5.53 -7.07
CA VAL A 397 20.01 6.25 -6.71
C VAL A 397 20.03 7.57 -7.49
N LYS A 398 20.62 8.65 -6.95
CA LYS A 398 20.71 10.00 -7.60
C LYS A 398 21.09 9.98 -9.10
N SER A 399 21.75 8.93 -9.58
CA SER A 399 22.10 8.71 -10.99
C SER A 399 20.95 8.28 -11.91
N SER A 400 19.76 7.98 -11.37
CA SER A 400 18.65 7.37 -12.12
C SER A 400 17.63 8.39 -12.64
N VAL A 401 17.63 9.61 -12.09
CA VAL A 401 16.77 10.69 -12.59
C VAL A 401 17.44 11.29 -13.82
N PRO A 402 16.81 11.21 -15.00
CA PRO A 402 17.33 11.86 -16.20
C PRO A 402 17.40 13.36 -15.93
N THR A 403 18.57 13.97 -16.15
CA THR A 403 18.77 15.43 -16.01
C THR A 403 17.85 16.23 -16.95
N ASN A 404 17.29 15.56 -17.96
CA ASN A 404 16.21 16.04 -18.79
C ASN A 404 15.37 14.86 -19.31
N TYR A 405 14.12 15.14 -19.70
CA TYR A 405 13.20 14.13 -20.23
C TYR A 405 13.17 14.11 -21.76
N HIS A 406 14.28 14.44 -22.43
CA HIS A 406 14.33 14.51 -23.90
C HIS A 406 14.14 13.15 -24.59
N TYR A 407 14.29 12.05 -23.83
CA TYR A 407 13.98 10.69 -24.28
C TYR A 407 12.48 10.44 -24.48
N LEU A 408 11.61 11.27 -23.88
CA LEU A 408 10.17 11.22 -24.14
C LEU A 408 9.88 11.92 -25.48
N ASP A 409 9.07 11.31 -26.33
CA ASP A 409 8.60 11.94 -27.57
C ASP A 409 7.80 13.23 -27.27
N ASN A 410 7.90 14.23 -28.16
CA ASN A 410 7.20 15.53 -28.04
C ASN A 410 5.68 15.41 -27.97
N LYS A 411 5.11 14.28 -28.41
CA LYS A 411 3.67 14.01 -28.31
C LYS A 411 3.19 13.73 -26.87
N TYR A 412 4.08 13.44 -25.93
CA TYR A 412 3.70 13.12 -24.56
C TYR A 412 3.60 14.39 -23.70
N ILE A 413 2.44 14.61 -23.10
CA ILE A 413 2.15 15.79 -22.26
C ILE A 413 3.13 15.95 -21.07
N ILE A 414 3.70 14.84 -20.58
CA ILE A 414 4.69 14.84 -19.51
C ILE A 414 5.94 15.64 -19.91
N ARG A 415 6.38 15.54 -21.16
CA ARG A 415 7.52 16.32 -21.66
C ARG A 415 7.22 17.81 -21.63
N ALA A 416 6.05 18.21 -22.16
CA ALA A 416 5.63 19.61 -22.17
C ALA A 416 5.48 20.19 -20.75
N LEU A 417 4.93 19.42 -19.81
CA LEU A 417 4.80 19.81 -18.40
C LEU A 417 6.17 19.99 -17.72
N VAL A 418 7.10 19.06 -17.94
CA VAL A 418 8.46 19.15 -17.38
C VAL A 418 9.22 20.33 -17.99
N ASP A 419 9.15 20.52 -19.30
CA ASP A 419 9.79 21.65 -19.99
C ASP A 419 9.24 22.98 -19.46
N PHE A 420 7.92 23.08 -19.26
CA PHE A 420 7.29 24.23 -18.62
C PHE A 420 7.81 24.45 -17.20
N LEU A 421 7.84 23.41 -16.35
CA LEU A 421 8.33 23.51 -14.97
C LEU A 421 9.81 23.90 -14.89
N LEU A 422 10.65 23.36 -15.78
CA LEU A 422 12.07 23.72 -15.87
C LEU A 422 12.26 25.18 -16.32
N ASP A 423 11.43 25.65 -17.26
CA ASP A 423 11.45 27.04 -17.71
C ASP A 423 10.96 28.01 -16.62
N GLN A 424 9.90 27.65 -15.89
CA GLN A 424 9.46 28.43 -14.72
C GLN A 424 10.50 28.42 -13.60
N GLY A 425 11.14 27.28 -13.33
CA GLY A 425 12.21 27.16 -12.32
C GLY A 425 13.44 28.01 -12.65
N LYS A 426 13.77 28.19 -13.94
CA LYS A 426 14.84 29.11 -14.38
C LYS A 426 14.45 30.58 -14.24
N ARG A 427 13.15 30.90 -14.41
CA ARG A 427 12.60 32.26 -14.30
C ARG A 427 12.38 32.72 -12.85
N GLY A 428 12.43 31.80 -11.89
CA GLY A 428 12.35 32.08 -10.45
C GLY A 428 13.59 32.74 -9.83
N LYS A 429 14.65 32.98 -10.61
CA LYS A 429 15.71 33.94 -10.24
C LYS A 429 15.24 35.36 -10.58
N ASN A 430 14.35 35.92 -9.77
CA ASN A 430 14.14 37.37 -9.61
C ASN A 430 13.35 37.65 -8.34
#